data_AF-A0A1Y6CKP1-F1
#
_entry.id   AF-A0A1Y6CKP1-F1
#
_cell.length_a   1.000
_cell.length_b   1.000
_cell.length_c   1.000
_cell.angle_alpha   90.00
_cell.angle_beta   90.00
_cell.angle_gamma   90.00
#
_symmetry.space_group_name_H-M   'P 1'
#
loop_
_entity.id
_entity.type
_entity.pdbx_description
1 polymer ?
#
loop_
_entity_poly.entity_id
_entity_poly.type
_entity_poly.pdbx_seq_one_letter_code
_entity_poly.pdbx_strand_id
1 'polypeptide(L)'
;QADHKNLYTTFLLLKRVLESSPEFADIAQAFIAYVTAVTRAEERDPSIKVKSLDEVEIMLSKKIDNWIAEGEAKGKIEGKIEGRKEAQLAIALALLQKGLDKAVIAEATELSLEEIEGLTKNV
;
A
#
# COMPACT_ATOMS: atom_id res chain seq x y z
N GLN A 1 8.50 4.98 4.43
CA GLN A 1 9.58 4.63 3.46
C GLN A 1 10.72 3.78 4.07
N ALA A 2 10.80 3.61 5.40
CA ALA A 2 11.93 2.92 6.05
C ALA A 2 11.88 1.37 6.02
N ASP A 3 10.71 0.73 5.97
CA ASP A 3 10.61 -0.73 6.17
C ASP A 3 10.98 -1.59 4.96
N HIS A 4 10.78 -1.10 3.73
CA HIS A 4 11.01 -1.90 2.51
C HIS A 4 12.50 -2.07 2.19
N LYS A 5 13.30 -1.05 2.50
CA LYS A 5 14.76 -1.11 2.36
C LYS A 5 15.35 -2.16 3.30
N ASN A 6 14.70 -2.41 4.44
CA ASN A 6 15.12 -3.42 5.40
C ASN A 6 14.89 -4.84 4.86
N LEU A 7 13.74 -5.09 4.21
CA LEU A 7 13.40 -6.42 3.69
C LEU A 7 14.32 -6.87 2.54
N TYR A 8 14.53 -6.01 1.53
CA TYR A 8 15.43 -6.34 0.42
C TYR A 8 16.88 -6.48 0.90
N THR A 9 17.34 -5.61 1.80
CA THR A 9 18.68 -5.73 2.40
C THR A 9 18.83 -7.03 3.19
N THR A 10 17.82 -7.42 3.97
CA THR A 10 17.81 -8.69 4.71
C THR A 10 17.88 -9.88 3.77
N PHE A 11 17.15 -9.84 2.65
CA PHE A 11 17.23 -10.87 1.62
C PHE A 11 18.65 -10.98 1.04
N LEU A 12 19.29 -9.86 0.69
CA LEU A 12 20.65 -9.88 0.14
C LEU A 12 21.68 -10.46 1.12
N LEU A 13 21.53 -10.14 2.41
CA LEU A 13 22.37 -10.73 3.44
C LEU A 13 22.16 -12.24 3.56
N LEU A 14 20.90 -12.68 3.56
CA LEU A 14 20.56 -14.10 3.60
C LEU A 14 21.10 -14.83 2.36
N LYS A 15 20.87 -14.27 1.16
CA LYS A 15 21.40 -14.80 -0.11
C LYS A 15 22.91 -15.01 -0.02
N ARG A 16 23.65 -13.99 0.41
CA ARG A 16 25.12 -14.07 0.56
C ARG A 16 25.54 -15.21 1.48
N VAL A 17 24.85 -15.38 2.62
CA VAL A 17 25.13 -16.48 3.56
C VAL A 17 24.85 -17.84 2.91
N LEU A 18 23.67 -18.00 2.29
CA LEU A 18 23.28 -19.25 1.64
C LEU A 18 24.18 -19.64 0.47
N GLU A 19 24.72 -18.66 -0.28
CA GLU A 19 25.65 -18.90 -1.40
C GLU A 19 27.06 -19.26 -0.94
N SER A 20 27.48 -18.74 0.22
CA SER A 20 28.84 -18.92 0.72
C SER A 20 29.01 -20.16 1.60
N SER A 21 27.91 -20.81 1.99
CA SER A 21 27.86 -21.93 2.93
C SER A 21 27.22 -23.17 2.29
N PRO A 22 28.03 -24.09 1.71
CA PRO A 22 27.53 -25.33 1.11
C PRO A 22 26.72 -26.21 2.06
N GLU A 23 26.99 -26.14 3.36
CA GLU A 23 26.23 -26.82 4.42
C GLU A 23 24.75 -26.43 4.47
N PHE A 24 24.37 -25.30 3.87
CA PHE A 24 22.99 -24.82 3.79
C PHE A 24 22.34 -25.05 2.43
N ALA A 25 22.90 -25.91 1.56
CA ALA A 25 22.33 -26.16 0.23
C ALA A 25 20.85 -26.56 0.26
N ASP A 26 20.46 -27.45 1.19
CA ASP A 26 19.06 -27.88 1.34
C ASP A 26 18.15 -26.72 1.78
N ILE A 27 18.66 -25.84 2.67
CA ILE A 27 17.95 -24.65 3.12
C ILE A 27 17.79 -23.65 1.97
N ALA A 28 18.83 -23.45 1.16
CA ALA A 28 18.79 -22.60 -0.02
C ALA A 28 17.75 -23.09 -1.04
N GLN A 29 17.69 -24.40 -1.29
CA GLN A 29 16.68 -25.00 -2.16
C GLN A 29 15.26 -24.85 -1.59
N ALA A 30 15.07 -25.10 -0.29
CA ALA A 30 13.78 -24.91 0.36
C ALA A 30 13.31 -23.45 0.31
N PHE A 31 14.23 -22.50 0.48
CA PHE A 31 13.96 -21.07 0.39
C PHE A 31 13.59 -20.65 -1.03
N ILE A 32 14.34 -21.11 -2.05
CA ILE A 32 14.00 -20.90 -3.46
C ILE A 32 12.59 -21.42 -3.75
N ALA A 33 12.28 -22.64 -3.31
CA ALA A 33 10.96 -23.26 -3.51
C ALA A 33 9.84 -22.45 -2.84
N TYR A 34 10.03 -22.03 -1.59
CA TYR A 34 9.07 -21.21 -0.84
C TYR A 34 8.80 -19.88 -1.54
N VAL A 35 9.85 -19.10 -1.84
CA VAL A 35 9.66 -17.79 -2.47
C VAL A 35 9.04 -17.94 -3.86
N THR A 36 9.45 -18.95 -4.63
CA THR A 36 8.83 -19.26 -5.92
C THR A 36 7.34 -19.53 -5.77
N ALA A 37 6.93 -20.34 -4.78
CA ALA A 37 5.53 -20.67 -4.55
C ALA A 37 4.69 -19.43 -4.17
N VAL A 38 5.22 -18.57 -3.29
CA VAL A 38 4.51 -17.38 -2.80
C VAL A 38 4.45 -16.27 -3.84
N THR A 39 5.50 -16.09 -4.63
CA THR A 39 5.54 -15.06 -5.69
C THR A 39 4.72 -15.44 -6.92
N ARG A 40 4.56 -16.75 -7.20
CA ARG A 40 3.79 -17.27 -8.35
C ARG A 40 2.37 -17.71 -8.04
N ALA A 41 1.85 -17.42 -6.84
CA ALA A 41 0.47 -17.73 -6.52
C ALA A 41 -0.55 -17.13 -7.53
N GLU A 42 -0.16 -16.12 -8.30
CA GLU A 42 -0.99 -15.45 -9.32
C GLU A 42 -0.76 -15.98 -10.76
N GLU A 43 0.40 -16.58 -11.06
CA GLU A 43 0.74 -17.12 -12.39
C GLU A 43 1.15 -18.59 -12.25
N ARG A 44 0.15 -19.48 -12.33
CA ARG A 44 0.34 -20.95 -12.35
C ARG A 44 0.93 -21.40 -13.71
N ASP A 45 2.14 -20.97 -14.02
CA ASP A 45 2.96 -21.65 -15.04
C ASP A 45 3.98 -22.60 -14.35
N PRO A 46 3.67 -23.90 -14.26
CA PRO A 46 4.55 -24.90 -13.64
C PRO A 46 5.83 -25.19 -14.46
N SER A 47 5.99 -24.62 -15.65
CA SER A 47 7.15 -24.90 -16.52
C SER A 47 8.40 -24.08 -16.19
N ILE A 48 8.25 -22.93 -15.53
CA ILE A 48 9.40 -22.08 -15.17
C ILE A 48 10.07 -22.70 -13.94
N LYS A 49 11.20 -23.39 -14.06
CA LYS A 49 11.98 -23.81 -12.88
C LYS A 49 12.84 -22.63 -12.41
N VAL A 50 12.57 -22.08 -11.23
CA VAL A 50 13.54 -21.18 -10.58
C VAL A 50 14.71 -22.02 -10.11
N LYS A 51 15.93 -21.70 -10.54
CA LYS A 51 17.12 -22.54 -10.31
C LYS A 51 18.15 -21.89 -9.40
N SER A 52 18.06 -20.58 -9.16
CA SER A 52 19.08 -19.84 -8.40
C SER A 52 18.48 -18.77 -7.50
N LEU A 53 19.27 -18.34 -6.52
CA LEU A 53 18.94 -17.22 -5.65
C LEU A 53 18.94 -15.88 -6.40
N ASP A 54 19.64 -15.77 -7.54
CA ASP A 54 19.58 -14.60 -8.43
C ASP A 54 18.20 -14.41 -9.04
N GLU A 55 17.57 -15.49 -9.50
CA GLU A 55 16.22 -15.43 -10.05
C GLU A 55 15.21 -15.05 -8.96
N VAL A 56 15.40 -15.55 -7.73
CA VAL A 56 14.59 -15.16 -6.57
C VAL A 56 14.74 -13.66 -6.26
N GLU A 57 15.96 -13.12 -6.35
CA GLU A 57 16.21 -11.69 -6.15
C GLU A 57 15.42 -10.82 -7.13
N ILE A 58 15.47 -11.17 -8.43
CA ILE A 58 14.75 -10.44 -9.48
C ILE A 58 13.24 -10.50 -9.23
N MET A 59 12.71 -11.66 -8.84
CA MET A 59 11.28 -11.83 -8.55
C MET A 59 10.85 -10.98 -7.36
N LEU A 60 11.62 -10.97 -6.27
CA LEU A 60 11.32 -10.18 -5.08
C LEU A 60 11.40 -8.68 -5.37
N SER A 61 12.42 -8.22 -6.09
CA SER A 61 12.55 -6.81 -6.49
C SER A 61 11.30 -6.35 -7.25
N LYS A 62 10.87 -7.11 -8.26
CA LYS A 62 9.66 -6.79 -9.05
C LYS A 62 8.39 -6.75 -8.18
N LYS A 63 8.23 -7.73 -7.28
CA LYS A 63 7.04 -7.77 -6.39
C LYS A 63 7.02 -6.58 -5.43
N ILE A 64 8.19 -6.18 -4.89
CA ILE A 64 8.33 -5.00 -4.03
C ILE A 64 7.96 -3.73 -4.80
N ASP A 65 8.47 -3.56 -6.02
CA ASP A 65 8.17 -2.38 -6.85
C ASP A 65 6.67 -2.27 -7.14
N ASN A 66 6.03 -3.39 -7.51
CA ASN A 66 4.58 -3.44 -7.73
C ASN A 66 3.81 -3.06 -6.46
N TRP A 67 4.21 -3.60 -5.31
CA TRP A 67 3.53 -3.33 -4.04
C TRP A 67 3.65 -1.85 -3.63
N ILE A 68 4.82 -1.24 -3.86
CA ILE A 68 5.02 0.20 -3.65
C ILE A 68 4.11 1.00 -4.57
N ALA A 69 4.08 0.67 -5.86
CA ALA A 69 3.25 1.37 -6.84
C ALA A 69 1.75 1.28 -6.49
N GLU A 70 1.27 0.10 -6.09
CA GLU A 70 -0.10 -0.09 -5.60
C GLU A 70 -0.39 0.72 -4.34
N GLY A 71 0.55 0.75 -3.39
CA GLY A 71 0.44 1.54 -2.16
C GLY A 71 0.35 3.04 -2.44
N GLU A 72 1.22 3.56 -3.31
CA GLU A 72 1.20 4.96 -3.74
C GLU A 72 -0.10 5.32 -4.48
N ALA A 73 -0.58 4.43 -5.35
CA ALA A 73 -1.85 4.62 -6.06
C ALA A 73 -3.03 4.68 -5.09
N LYS A 74 -3.11 3.74 -4.13
CA LYS A 74 -4.15 3.73 -3.09
C LYS A 74 -4.07 4.98 -2.22
N GLY A 75 -2.89 5.32 -1.71
CA GLY A 75 -2.70 6.51 -0.88
C GLY A 75 -3.08 7.81 -1.60
N LYS A 76 -2.80 7.92 -2.90
CA LYS A 76 -3.22 9.07 -3.71
C LYS A 76 -4.74 9.17 -3.88
N ILE A 77 -5.43 8.04 -3.99
CA ILE A 77 -6.90 8.01 -4.09
C ILE A 77 -7.51 8.36 -2.74
N GLU A 78 -7.07 7.71 -1.67
CA GLU A 78 -7.54 7.96 -0.31
C GLU A 78 -7.32 9.41 0.09
N GLY A 79 -6.11 9.95 -0.10
CA GLY A 79 -5.81 11.35 0.22
C GLY A 79 -6.62 12.36 -0.59
N LYS A 80 -7.00 12.04 -1.84
CA LYS A 80 -7.91 12.90 -2.63
C LYS A 80 -9.33 12.90 -2.08
N ILE A 81 -9.82 11.73 -1.66
CA ILE A 81 -11.18 11.58 -1.10
C ILE A 81 -11.25 12.29 0.25
N GLU A 82 -10.28 12.03 1.12
CA GLU A 82 -10.18 12.65 2.44
C GLU A 82 -10.03 14.16 2.32
N GLY A 83 -9.09 14.65 1.51
CA GLY A 83 -8.91 16.09 1.28
C GLY A 83 -10.13 16.78 0.68
N ARG A 84 -10.88 16.11 -0.22
CA ARG A 84 -12.16 16.64 -0.71
C ARG A 84 -13.17 16.74 0.43
N LYS A 85 -13.30 15.71 1.27
CA LYS A 85 -14.24 15.70 2.39
C LYS A 85 -13.89 16.77 3.43
N GLU A 86 -12.62 16.90 3.81
CA GLU A 86 -12.14 17.94 4.72
C GLU A 86 -12.41 19.34 4.19
N ALA A 87 -12.16 19.57 2.90
CA ALA A 87 -12.44 20.86 2.27
C ALA A 87 -13.94 21.19 2.30
N GLN A 88 -14.81 20.21 2.03
CA GLN A 88 -16.27 20.42 2.09
C GLN A 88 -16.74 20.72 3.51
N LEU A 89 -16.21 20.02 4.52
CA LEU A 89 -16.51 20.30 5.94
C LEU A 89 -16.06 21.71 6.35
N ALA A 90 -14.86 22.13 5.92
CA ALA A 90 -14.35 23.47 6.19
C ALA A 90 -15.19 24.58 5.52
N ILE A 91 -15.61 24.36 4.27
CA ILE A 91 -16.52 25.27 3.57
C ILE A 91 -17.86 25.34 4.28
N ALA A 92 -18.47 24.19 4.62
CA ALA A 92 -19.75 24.14 5.30
C ALA A 92 -19.72 24.89 6.64
N LEU A 93 -18.66 24.70 7.43
CA LEU A 93 -18.46 25.43 8.69
C LEU A 93 -18.37 26.94 8.47
N ALA A 94 -17.61 27.39 7.47
CA ALA A 94 -17.48 28.81 7.15
C ALA A 94 -18.81 29.44 6.68
N LEU A 95 -19.62 28.69 5.94
CA LEU A 95 -20.95 29.15 5.49
C LEU A 95 -21.96 29.18 6.64
N LEU A 96 -21.93 28.19 7.54
CA LEU A 96 -22.73 28.18 8.77
C LEU A 96 -22.43 29.40 9.64
N GLN A 97 -21.14 29.73 9.83
CA GLN A 97 -20.71 30.91 10.59
C GLN A 97 -21.19 32.23 9.96
N LYS A 98 -21.42 32.24 8.64
CA LYS A 98 -22.00 33.39 7.92
C LYS A 98 -23.54 33.42 7.96
N GLY A 99 -24.17 32.44 8.63
CA GLY A 99 -25.62 32.40 8.82
C GLY A 99 -26.41 31.90 7.61
N LEU A 100 -25.76 31.17 6.68
CA LEU A 100 -26.48 30.57 5.56
C LEU A 100 -27.35 29.40 6.02
N ASP A 101 -28.44 29.17 5.28
CA ASP A 101 -29.36 28.07 5.54
C ASP A 101 -28.70 26.70 5.32
N LYS A 102 -29.00 25.75 6.21
CA LYS A 102 -28.38 24.42 6.21
C LYS A 102 -28.68 23.62 4.94
N ALA A 103 -29.87 23.76 4.34
CA ALA A 103 -30.22 23.06 3.12
C ALA A 103 -29.41 23.58 1.93
N VAL A 104 -29.18 24.91 1.87
CA VAL A 104 -28.32 25.52 0.86
C VAL A 104 -26.86 25.07 1.02
N ILE A 105 -26.38 24.94 2.26
CA ILE A 105 -25.03 24.45 2.53
C ILE A 105 -24.88 22.96 2.14
N ALA A 106 -25.88 22.13 2.44
CA ALA A 106 -25.90 20.72 2.04
C ALA A 106 -25.77 20.56 0.53
N GLU A 107 -26.56 21.33 -0.22
CA GLU A 107 -26.51 21.34 -1.68
C GLU A 107 -25.13 21.79 -2.19
N ALA A 108 -24.58 22.88 -1.65
CA ALA A 108 -23.32 23.46 -2.13
C ALA A 108 -22.08 22.61 -1.79
N THR A 109 -22.13 21.81 -0.72
CA THR A 109 -20.97 21.05 -0.22
C THR A 109 -21.07 19.54 -0.45
N GLU A 110 -22.20 19.08 -0.98
CA GLU A 110 -22.53 17.65 -1.12
C GLU A 110 -22.49 16.87 0.20
N LEU A 111 -22.60 17.57 1.34
CA LEU A 111 -22.68 16.96 2.67
C LEU A 111 -24.13 16.65 3.03
N SER A 112 -24.33 15.64 3.86
CA SER A 112 -25.65 15.36 4.41
C SER A 112 -26.05 16.41 5.44
N LEU A 113 -27.36 16.57 5.67
CA LEU A 113 -27.84 17.48 6.72
C LEU A 113 -27.34 17.05 8.10
N GLU A 114 -27.23 15.75 8.35
CA GLU A 114 -26.69 15.20 9.59
C GLU A 114 -25.22 15.58 9.79
N GLU A 115 -24.40 15.53 8.73
CA GLU A 115 -22.99 15.97 8.77
C GLU A 115 -22.90 17.46 9.12
N ILE A 116 -23.74 18.30 8.50
CA ILE A 116 -23.79 19.75 8.77
C ILE A 116 -24.27 20.04 10.19
N GLU A 117 -25.29 19.32 10.68
CA GLU A 117 -25.75 19.45 12.06
C GLU A 117 -24.70 19.01 13.07
N GLY A 118 -23.94 17.96 12.74
CA GLY A 118 -22.80 17.49 13.53
C GLY A 118 -21.72 18.56 13.72
N LEU A 119 -21.47 19.41 12.72
CA LEU A 119 -20.51 20.51 12.82
C LEU A 119 -20.91 21.54 13.89
N THR A 120 -22.21 21.83 14.03
CA THR A 120 -22.69 22.82 15.01
C THR A 120 -22.64 22.36 16.47
N LYS A 121 -22.51 21.05 16.73
CA LYS A 121 -22.41 20.52 18.10
C LYS A 121 -21.00 20.60 18.69
N ASN A 122 -20.00 20.88 17.86
CA ASN A 122 -18.58 20.91 18.22
C ASN A 122 -17.96 22.33 18.18
N VAL A 123 -18.79 23.38 18.07
CA VAL A 123 -18.42 24.81 18.14
C VAL A 123 -19.03 25.39 19.41
#